data_AF-A0A2G2ZGV9-F1
#
_entry.id   AF-A0A2G2ZGV9-F1
#
_cell.length_a   1.000
_cell.length_b   1.000
_cell.length_c   1.000
_cell.angle_alpha   90.00
_cell.angle_beta   90.00
_cell.angle_gamma   90.00
#
_symmetry.space_group_name_H-M   'P 1'
#
loop_
_entity.id
_entity.type
_entity.pdbx_description
1 polymer ?
#
loop_
_entity_poly.entity_id
_entity_poly.type
_entity_poly.pdbx_seq_one_letter_code
_entity_poly.pdbx_strand_id
1 'polypeptide(L)'
;MDPQLLDHSPLCVELEQQVVSSTKLFRFYNYLAEYEQFLQEVQTSWSVNRQPNKNRVKQALKKLNSAGNNGEEKRVEEAKCALKLVKEQIMIPMVNQMLQQEEENYRRNLVKWMNIQESIM
;
A
#
# COMPACT_ATOMS: atom_id res chain seq x y z
N MET A 1 -8.73 40.11 -6.36
CA MET A 1 -8.05 39.11 -5.51
C MET A 1 -8.66 37.78 -5.86
N ASP A 2 -8.01 37.04 -6.76
CA ASP A 2 -8.57 35.85 -7.41
C ASP A 2 -8.56 34.62 -6.50
N PRO A 3 -9.65 33.82 -6.46
CA PRO A 3 -9.77 32.62 -5.63
C PRO A 3 -9.07 31.38 -6.22
N GLN A 4 -8.13 31.55 -7.16
CA GLN A 4 -7.52 30.44 -7.93
C GLN A 4 -6.11 30.03 -7.46
N LEU A 5 -5.63 30.55 -6.33
CA LEU A 5 -4.25 30.29 -5.86
C LEU A 5 -4.11 29.25 -4.75
N LEU A 6 -5.16 28.48 -4.45
CA LEU A 6 -5.10 27.44 -3.43
C LEU A 6 -5.84 26.20 -3.89
N ASP A 7 -5.19 25.26 -4.59
CA ASP A 7 -5.65 23.86 -4.47
C ASP A 7 -4.70 22.71 -4.88
N HIS A 8 -3.38 22.88 -4.92
CA HIS A 8 -2.49 21.74 -5.25
C HIS A 8 -1.35 21.53 -4.27
N SER A 9 -1.62 21.68 -2.98
CA SER A 9 -0.81 21.02 -1.96
C SER A 9 -1.68 19.99 -1.25
N PRO A 10 -1.49 18.68 -1.51
CA PRO A 10 -2.19 17.67 -0.73
C PRO A 10 -1.71 17.83 0.72
N LEU A 11 -2.62 18.28 1.59
CA LEU A 11 -2.40 18.28 3.03
C LEU A 11 -2.07 16.85 3.45
N CYS A 12 -0.80 16.59 3.77
CA CYS A 12 -0.40 15.40 4.51
C CYS A 12 -0.93 15.54 5.93
N VAL A 13 -2.17 15.11 6.14
CA VAL A 13 -2.72 14.95 7.48
C VAL A 13 -2.12 13.66 8.03
N GLU A 14 -1.23 13.77 9.00
CA GLU A 14 -0.89 12.64 9.85
C GLU A 14 -2.15 12.29 10.65
N LEU A 15 -2.87 11.27 10.17
CA LEU A 15 -3.90 10.61 10.96
C LEU A 15 -3.18 10.08 12.20
N GLU A 16 -3.48 10.69 13.35
CA GLU A 16 -2.96 10.32 14.65
C GLU A 16 -2.79 8.80 14.71
N GLN A 17 -1.57 8.34 15.00
CA GLN A 17 -1.35 6.95 15.35
C GLN A 17 -2.09 6.70 16.65
N GLN A 18 -3.36 6.30 16.52
CA GLN A 18 -4.15 5.82 17.60
C GLN A 18 -3.39 4.60 18.12
N VAL A 19 -2.67 4.78 19.25
CA VAL A 19 -2.10 3.68 20.01
C VAL A 19 -3.30 2.97 20.62
N VAL A 20 -3.94 2.14 19.80
CA VAL A 20 -4.94 1.19 20.26
C VAL A 20 -4.17 0.29 21.21
N SER A 21 -4.41 0.47 22.52
CA SER A 21 -4.00 -0.48 23.55
C SER A 21 -4.31 -1.86 23.00
N SER A 22 -3.26 -2.67 22.75
CA SER A 22 -3.40 -3.89 21.95
C SER A 22 -4.30 -4.89 22.67
N THR A 23 -5.61 -4.79 22.43
CA THR A 23 -6.51 -5.93 22.58
C THR A 23 -5.92 -6.96 21.65
N LYS A 24 -5.29 -7.98 22.25
CA LYS A 24 -4.47 -8.96 21.54
C LYS A 24 -5.32 -9.53 20.41
N LEU A 25 -5.07 -9.04 19.19
CA LEU A 25 -5.88 -9.39 18.02
C LEU A 25 -5.93 -10.90 17.96
N PHE A 26 -7.12 -11.45 17.73
CA PHE A 26 -7.29 -12.88 17.55
C PHE A 26 -6.44 -13.30 16.35
N ARG A 27 -5.27 -13.91 16.62
CA ARG A 27 -4.38 -14.36 15.56
C ARG A 27 -4.98 -15.63 14.97
N PHE A 28 -5.58 -15.49 13.80
CA PHE A 28 -6.00 -16.63 13.00
C PHE A 28 -4.76 -17.32 12.45
N TYR A 29 -4.57 -18.58 12.84
CA TYR A 29 -3.50 -19.44 12.32
C TYR A 29 -3.90 -20.14 11.02
N ASN A 30 -5.00 -19.71 10.37
CA ASN A 30 -5.52 -20.36 9.17
C ASN A 30 -4.51 -20.35 8.02
N TYR A 31 -3.75 -19.25 7.89
CA TYR A 31 -2.68 -19.14 6.89
C TYR A 31 -1.56 -20.16 7.09
N LEU A 32 -1.34 -20.66 8.33
CA LEU A 32 -0.35 -21.71 8.54
C LEU A 32 -0.74 -22.99 7.81
N ALA A 33 -2.02 -23.23 7.51
CA ALA A 33 -2.43 -24.41 6.75
C ALA A 33 -1.82 -24.46 5.33
N GLU A 34 -1.37 -23.31 4.81
CA GLU A 34 -0.72 -23.19 3.51
C GLU A 34 0.80 -23.47 3.58
N TYR A 35 1.38 -23.58 4.78
CA TYR A 35 2.81 -23.87 4.93
C TYR A 35 3.07 -25.35 4.72
N GLU A 36 4.07 -25.68 3.91
CA GLU A 36 4.47 -27.07 3.63
C GLU A 36 4.76 -27.87 4.92
N GLN A 37 5.29 -27.20 5.94
CA GLN A 37 5.66 -27.81 7.23
C GLN A 37 4.46 -28.02 8.17
N PHE A 38 3.30 -27.41 7.89
CA PHE A 38 2.16 -27.42 8.82
C PHE A 38 1.65 -28.82 9.14
N LEU A 39 1.42 -29.62 8.10
CA LEU A 39 0.82 -30.95 8.25
C LEU A 39 1.76 -31.87 9.04
N GLN A 40 3.06 -31.82 8.73
CA GLN A 40 4.10 -32.56 9.42
C GLN A 40 4.18 -32.19 10.91
N GLU A 41 4.13 -30.89 11.22
CA GLU A 41 4.29 -30.40 12.58
C GLU A 41 3.06 -30.71 13.45
N VAL A 42 1.86 -30.64 12.86
CA VAL A 42 0.62 -31.07 13.52
C VAL A 42 0.65 -32.58 13.77
N GLN A 43 0.99 -33.39 12.76
CA GLN A 43 1.02 -34.85 12.88
C GLN A 43 2.04 -35.33 13.92
N THR A 44 3.24 -34.75 13.90
CA THR A 44 4.28 -35.04 14.89
C THR A 44 3.80 -34.66 16.29
N SER A 45 3.20 -33.48 16.46
CA SER A 45 2.70 -33.02 17.77
C SER A 45 1.51 -33.81 18.29
N TRP A 46 0.71 -34.39 17.38
CA TRP A 46 -0.49 -35.18 17.69
C TRP A 46 -0.15 -36.62 18.09
N SER A 47 0.89 -37.21 17.50
CA SER A 47 1.15 -38.65 17.55
C SER A 47 2.11 -39.11 18.67
N VAL A 48 2.67 -38.18 19.46
CA VAL A 48 3.72 -38.50 20.46
C VAL A 48 3.16 -39.18 21.72
N ASN A 49 1.83 -39.26 21.91
CA ASN A 49 1.23 -39.93 23.07
C ASN A 49 -0.06 -40.66 22.70
N ARG A 50 -0.44 -41.69 23.49
CA ARG A 50 -1.70 -42.44 23.34
C ARG A 50 -2.97 -41.57 23.46
N GLN A 51 -2.84 -40.31 23.88
CA GLN A 51 -3.94 -39.35 23.89
C GLN A 51 -3.53 -38.05 23.17
N PRO A 52 -4.40 -37.51 22.31
CA PRO A 52 -4.12 -36.29 21.57
C PRO A 52 -3.99 -35.09 22.53
N ASN A 53 -2.83 -34.45 22.52
CA ASN A 53 -2.54 -33.30 23.38
C ASN A 53 -2.68 -31.98 22.60
N LYS A 54 -3.87 -31.38 22.68
CA LYS A 54 -4.20 -30.10 22.02
C LYS A 54 -3.22 -28.96 22.39
N ASN A 55 -2.67 -28.97 23.61
CA ASN A 55 -1.72 -27.93 24.05
C ASN A 55 -0.38 -28.03 23.33
N ARG A 56 0.05 -29.24 22.94
CA ARG A 56 1.28 -29.44 22.16
C ARG A 56 1.15 -28.94 20.74
N VAL A 57 0.06 -29.28 20.05
CA VAL A 57 -0.23 -28.72 18.72
C VAL A 57 -0.26 -27.20 18.77
N LYS A 58 -0.89 -26.62 19.79
CA LYS A 58 -0.90 -25.16 19.99
C LYS A 58 0.50 -24.56 20.15
N GLN A 59 1.41 -25.23 20.86
CA GLN A 59 2.80 -24.78 21.00
C GLN A 59 3.59 -24.90 19.69
N ALA A 60 3.38 -25.98 18.95
CA ALA A 60 4.01 -26.21 17.66
C ALA A 60 3.57 -25.16 16.62
N LEU A 61 2.27 -24.86 16.53
CA LEU A 61 1.74 -23.81 15.66
C LEU A 61 2.28 -22.42 16.03
N LYS A 62 2.49 -22.15 17.32
CA LYS A 62 3.15 -20.90 17.76
C LYS A 62 4.58 -20.82 17.27
N LYS A 63 5.35 -21.92 17.35
CA LYS A 63 6.72 -21.98 16.86
C LYS A 63 6.77 -21.80 15.33
N LEU A 64 5.87 -22.47 14.62
CA LEU A 64 5.76 -22.37 13.16
C LEU A 64 5.43 -20.94 12.72
N ASN A 65 4.49 -20.27 13.41
CA ASN A 65 4.17 -18.85 13.17
C ASN A 65 5.39 -17.95 13.41
N SER A 66 6.09 -18.11 14.53
CA SER A 66 7.29 -17.30 14.81
C SER A 66 8.43 -17.52 13.81
N ALA A 67 8.52 -18.72 13.22
CA ALA A 67 9.53 -19.02 12.20
C ALA A 67 9.14 -18.46 10.81
N GLY A 68 7.85 -18.47 10.47
CA GLY A 68 7.31 -17.98 9.19
C GLY A 68 7.21 -16.47 9.07
N ASN A 69 6.99 -15.76 10.18
CA ASN A 69 6.79 -14.30 10.18
C ASN A 69 7.93 -13.52 9.52
N ASN A 70 9.18 -13.99 9.59
CA ASN A 70 10.31 -13.30 8.96
C ASN A 70 10.23 -13.29 7.43
N GLY A 71 9.64 -14.33 6.81
CA GLY A 71 9.48 -14.41 5.36
C GLY A 71 8.30 -13.59 4.85
N GLU A 72 7.18 -13.62 5.57
CA GLU A 72 5.97 -12.89 5.20
C GLU A 72 6.11 -11.38 5.38
N GLU A 73 6.71 -10.93 6.48
CA GLU A 73 7.02 -9.50 6.67
C GLU A 73 7.93 -8.99 5.55
N LYS A 74 8.93 -9.80 5.16
CA LYS A 74 9.80 -9.46 4.03
C LYS A 74 9.04 -9.36 2.71
N ARG A 75 8.14 -10.29 2.41
CA ARG A 75 7.31 -10.26 1.18
C ARG A 75 6.34 -9.08 1.17
N VAL A 76 5.76 -8.73 2.32
CA VAL A 76 4.91 -7.55 2.47
C VAL A 76 5.72 -6.29 2.24
N GLU A 77 6.94 -6.21 2.79
CA GLU A 77 7.82 -5.05 2.60
C GLU A 77 8.32 -4.94 1.16
N GLU A 78 8.67 -6.05 0.52
CA GLU A 78 9.01 -6.11 -0.91
C GLU A 78 7.83 -5.64 -1.79
N ALA A 79 6.60 -6.08 -1.48
CA ALA A 79 5.40 -5.65 -2.18
C ALA A 79 5.11 -4.15 -1.99
N LYS A 80 5.32 -3.61 -0.79
CA LYS A 80 5.21 -2.16 -0.53
C LYS A 80 6.25 -1.37 -1.30
N CYS A 81 7.50 -1.83 -1.32
CA CYS A 81 8.58 -1.21 -2.08
C CYS A 81 8.29 -1.21 -3.58
N ALA A 82 7.83 -2.35 -4.13
CA ALA A 82 7.43 -2.44 -5.53
C ALA A 82 6.27 -1.49 -5.87
N LEU A 83 5.25 -1.41 -5.01
CA LEU A 83 4.13 -0.51 -5.18
C LEU A 83 4.56 0.96 -5.14
N LYS A 84 5.46 1.33 -4.22
CA LYS A 84 6.02 2.68 -4.12
C LYS A 84 6.76 3.05 -5.40
N LEU A 85 7.61 2.15 -5.90
CA LEU A 85 8.39 2.36 -7.12
C LEU A 85 7.49 2.54 -8.37
N VAL A 86 6.41 1.77 -8.49
CA VAL A 86 5.41 1.94 -9.55
C VAL A 86 4.67 3.28 -9.39
N LYS A 87 4.28 3.66 -8.17
CA LYS A 87 3.63 4.95 -7.92
C LYS A 87 4.54 6.13 -8.24
N GLU A 88 5.83 6.05 -7.91
CA GLU A 88 6.83 7.06 -8.27
C GLU A 88 7.01 7.18 -9.79
N GLN A 89 6.91 6.06 -10.53
CA GLN A 89 6.90 6.06 -11.99
C GLN A 89 5.60 6.62 -12.60
N ILE A 90 4.47 6.44 -11.94
CA ILE A 90 3.18 7.02 -12.38
C ILE A 90 3.10 8.51 -12.05
N MET A 91 3.73 8.93 -10.95
CA MET A 91 3.85 10.34 -10.53
C MET A 91 4.81 11.14 -11.42
N ILE A 92 5.36 10.55 -12.49
CA ILE A 92 6.20 11.23 -13.49
C ILE A 92 5.37 12.33 -14.18
N PRO A 93 5.65 13.63 -13.93
CA PRO A 93 4.87 14.79 -14.39
C PRO A 93 4.86 15.05 -15.91
N MET A 94 5.39 14.13 -16.73
CA MET A 94 5.71 14.37 -18.14
C MET A 94 4.48 14.52 -19.02
N VAL A 95 3.42 13.76 -18.76
CA VAL A 95 2.13 13.92 -19.45
C VAL A 95 1.50 15.26 -19.09
N ASN A 96 1.65 15.70 -17.84
CA ASN A 96 1.07 16.95 -17.35
C ASN A 96 1.81 18.17 -17.90
N GLN A 97 3.13 18.12 -18.01
CA GLN A 97 3.94 19.23 -18.52
C GLN A 97 3.77 19.44 -20.03
N MET A 98 3.63 18.37 -20.82
CA MET A 98 3.35 18.48 -22.26
C MET A 98 1.95 19.06 -22.52
N LEU A 99 0.93 18.61 -21.77
CA LEU A 99 -0.43 19.14 -21.87
C LEU A 99 -0.49 20.62 -21.44
N GLN A 100 0.23 21.01 -20.39
CA GLN A 100 0.32 22.41 -19.96
C GLN A 100 0.99 23.32 -21.01
N GLN A 101 2.04 22.84 -21.69
CA GLN A 101 2.65 23.59 -22.80
C GLN A 101 1.71 23.73 -24.00
N GLU A 102 0.90 22.72 -24.27
CA GLU A 102 -0.09 22.77 -25.35
C GLU A 102 -1.22 23.77 -25.03
N GLU A 103 -1.72 23.75 -23.79
CA GLU A 103 -2.71 24.71 -23.28
C GLU A 103 -2.21 26.16 -23.39
N GLU A 104 -0.97 26.43 -22.95
CA GLU A 104 -0.33 27.75 -23.07
C GLU A 104 -0.29 28.25 -24.52
N ASN A 105 -0.01 27.34 -25.48
CA ASN A 105 0.00 27.68 -26.91
C ASN A 105 -1.40 28.02 -27.43
N TYR A 106 -2.42 27.24 -27.08
CA TYR A 106 -3.80 27.56 -27.45
C TYR A 106 -4.25 28.89 -26.84
N ARG A 107 -3.89 29.16 -25.58
CA ARG A 107 -4.21 30.42 -24.89
C ARG A 107 -3.58 31.62 -25.58
N ARG A 108 -2.29 31.55 -25.95
CA ARG A 108 -1.61 32.62 -26.70
C ARG A 108 -2.25 32.88 -28.05
N ASN A 109 -2.62 31.82 -28.78
CA ASN A 109 -3.30 31.96 -30.06
C ASN A 109 -4.67 32.61 -29.90
N LEU A 110 -5.44 32.23 -28.88
CA LEU A 110 -6.75 32.82 -28.62
C LEU A 110 -6.63 34.33 -28.34
N VAL A 111 -5.70 34.74 -27.47
CA VAL A 111 -5.46 36.17 -27.17
C VAL A 111 -5.08 36.93 -28.43
N LYS A 112 -4.20 36.37 -29.27
CA LYS A 112 -3.83 36.98 -30.55
C LYS A 112 -5.07 37.23 -31.44
N TRP A 113 -5.95 36.25 -31.57
CA TRP A 113 -7.15 36.38 -32.39
C TRP A 113 -8.17 37.35 -31.80
N MET A 114 -8.33 37.38 -30.47
CA MET A 114 -9.18 38.35 -29.78
C MET A 114 -8.70 39.79 -30.02
N ASN A 115 -7.39 40.05 -29.89
CA ASN A 115 -6.83 41.38 -30.16
C ASN A 115 -7.04 41.82 -31.61
N ILE A 116 -6.94 40.88 -32.57
CA ILE A 116 -7.23 41.18 -33.98
C ILE A 116 -8.71 41.51 -34.16
N GLN A 117 -9.61 40.76 -33.55
CA GLN A 117 -11.05 41.01 -33.60
C GLN A 117 -11.39 42.38 -32.99
N GLU A 118 -10.81 42.72 -31.84
CA GLU A 118 -10.98 44.01 -31.18
C GLU A 118 -10.38 45.18 -31.97
N SER A 119 -9.35 44.94 -32.79
CA SER A 119 -8.77 45.98 -33.66
C SER A 119 -9.53 46.20 -34.96
N ILE A 120 -10.38 45.25 -35.36
CA ILE A 120 -11.21 45.33 -36.57
C ILE A 120 -12.61 45.89 -36.26
N MET A 121 -13.09 45.69 -35.03
CA MET A 121 -14.29 46.36 -34.49
C MET A 121 -13.97 47.79 -34.04
#